data_AF-A0A7V6WIG4-F1
#
_entry.id   AF-A0A7V6WIG4-F1
#
_cell.length_a   1.000
_cell.length_b   1.000
_cell.length_c   1.000
_cell.angle_alpha   90.00
_cell.angle_beta   90.00
_cell.angle_gamma   90.00
#
_symmetry.space_group_name_H-M   'P 1'
#
loop_
_entity.id
_entity.type
_entity.pdbx_description
1 polymer ?
#
loop_
_entity_poly.entity_id
_entity_poly.type
_entity_poly.pdbx_seq_one_letter_code
_entity_poly.pdbx_strand_id
1 'polypeptide(L)'
;VTSPTFTLIHEYQGRLPLYHVDAYRLENTSEIEELGLEEYLYDTGITVVEWPERIARWLPEEYLEVQITRAGDLTEGRHLIIREQGSGIYRRLVEELKTS
;
A
#
# COMPACT_ATOMS: atom_id res chain seq x y z
N VAL A 1 -5.06 12.46 6.12
CA VAL A 1 -5.04 10.99 6.07
C VAL A 1 -5.02 10.49 7.49
N THR A 2 -5.97 9.63 7.87
CA THR A 2 -6.04 8.99 9.19
C THR A 2 -6.15 7.49 8.97
N SER A 3 -5.52 6.70 9.84
CA SER A 3 -5.66 5.24 9.79
C SER A 3 -7.16 4.87 9.75
N PRO A 4 -7.56 3.94 8.86
CA PRO A 4 -8.91 3.40 8.81
C PRO A 4 -9.26 2.62 10.10
N THR A 5 -9.57 3.34 11.18
CA THR A 5 -9.83 2.70 12.48
C THR A 5 -11.15 1.90 12.47
N PHE A 6 -12.05 2.16 11.51
CA PHE A 6 -13.37 1.50 11.39
C PHE A 6 -13.80 1.09 9.98
N THR A 7 -13.18 1.58 8.92
CA THR A 7 -13.61 1.33 7.53
C THR A 7 -12.47 0.67 6.76
N LEU A 8 -12.66 -0.50 6.15
CA LEU A 8 -11.60 -1.28 5.49
C LEU A 8 -10.83 -0.49 4.40
N ILE A 9 -11.51 0.46 3.74
CA ILE A 9 -10.95 1.32 2.70
C ILE A 9 -11.33 2.77 2.97
N HIS A 10 -10.36 3.67 2.95
CA HIS A 10 -10.57 5.12 2.98
C HIS A 10 -10.23 5.74 1.63
N GLU A 11 -11.17 6.50 1.08
CA GLU A 11 -10.97 7.28 -0.13
C GLU A 11 -10.68 8.74 0.20
N TYR A 12 -9.62 9.27 -0.40
CA TYR A 12 -9.28 10.68 -0.30
C TYR A 12 -9.29 11.30 -1.69
N GLN A 13 -10.13 12.31 -1.86
CA GLN A 13 -10.22 13.08 -3.10
C GLN A 13 -9.08 14.11 -3.17
N GLY A 14 -8.38 14.14 -4.28
CA GLY A 14 -7.23 15.01 -4.51
C GLY A 14 -6.91 15.17 -6.00
N ARG A 15 -5.69 15.58 -6.33
CA ARG A 15 -5.22 15.62 -7.74
C ARG A 15 -5.30 14.23 -8.41
N LEU A 16 -4.98 13.21 -7.64
CA LEU A 16 -5.25 11.81 -7.94
C LEU A 16 -6.06 11.25 -6.76
N PRO A 17 -7.10 10.44 -6.99
CA PRO A 17 -7.73 9.68 -5.92
C PRO A 17 -6.70 8.86 -5.16
N LEU A 18 -6.76 8.87 -3.83
CA LEU A 18 -5.94 8.04 -2.97
C LEU A 18 -6.84 7.06 -2.23
N TYR A 19 -6.59 5.77 -2.43
CA TYR A 19 -7.25 4.68 -1.74
C TYR A 19 -6.32 4.12 -0.68
N HIS A 20 -6.78 4.10 0.57
CA HIS A 20 -6.01 3.57 1.69
C HIS A 20 -6.73 2.34 2.23
N VAL A 21 -6.12 1.17 2.01
CA VAL A 21 -6.64 -0.14 2.39
C VAL A 21 -5.88 -0.64 3.61
N ASP A 22 -6.59 -1.02 4.66
CA ASP A 22 -6.02 -1.76 5.80
C ASP A 22 -6.49 -3.23 5.73
N ALA A 23 -5.59 -4.08 5.22
CA ALA A 23 -5.89 -5.48 4.99
C ALA A 23 -5.72 -6.37 6.24
N TYR A 24 -5.25 -5.82 7.36
CA TYR A 24 -5.08 -6.59 8.60
C TYR A 24 -6.39 -7.22 9.09
N ARG A 25 -7.51 -6.56 8.80
CA ARG A 25 -8.86 -6.95 9.25
C ARG A 25 -9.60 -7.85 8.25
N LEU A 26 -9.05 -8.06 7.06
CA LEU A 26 -9.62 -8.98 6.07
C LEU A 26 -9.29 -10.40 6.49
N GLU A 27 -10.31 -11.20 6.80
CA GLU A 27 -10.13 -12.55 7.34
C GLU A 27 -10.24 -13.64 6.27
N ASN A 28 -10.99 -13.40 5.20
CA ASN A 28 -11.23 -14.42 4.18
C ASN A 28 -11.39 -13.83 2.77
N THR A 29 -11.19 -14.69 1.77
CA THR A 29 -11.28 -14.37 0.34
C THR A 29 -12.64 -13.80 -0.07
N SER A 30 -13.74 -14.31 0.49
CA SER A 30 -15.09 -13.89 0.10
C SER A 30 -15.38 -12.45 0.52
N GLU A 31 -14.93 -12.04 1.69
CA GLU A 31 -15.03 -10.65 2.16
C GLU A 31 -14.28 -9.69 1.23
N ILE A 32 -13.12 -10.11 0.72
CA ILE A 32 -12.29 -9.31 -0.21
C ILE A 32 -12.99 -9.13 -1.56
N GLU A 33 -13.60 -10.21 -2.07
CA GLU A 33 -14.38 -10.19 -3.31
C GLU A 33 -15.65 -9.35 -3.15
N GLU A 34 -16.36 -9.48 -2.03
CA GLU A 34 -17.57 -8.68 -1.71
C GLU A 34 -17.25 -7.19 -1.54
N LEU A 35 -16.07 -6.85 -1.02
CA LEU A 35 -15.60 -5.47 -0.88
C LEU A 35 -15.29 -4.81 -2.22
N GLY A 36 -15.11 -5.59 -3.30
CA GLY A 36 -14.71 -5.07 -4.61
C GLY A 36 -13.29 -4.53 -4.62
N LEU A 37 -12.37 -5.14 -3.84
CA LEU A 37 -11.01 -4.62 -3.65
C LEU A 37 -10.23 -4.40 -4.97
N GLU A 38 -10.48 -5.25 -5.97
CA GLU A 38 -9.86 -5.14 -7.29
C GLU A 38 -10.15 -3.79 -7.97
N GLU A 39 -11.34 -3.22 -7.78
CA GLU A 39 -11.70 -1.94 -8.38
C GLU A 39 -10.75 -0.85 -7.91
N TYR A 40 -10.36 -0.85 -6.63
CA TYR A 40 -9.41 0.12 -6.09
C TYR A 40 -7.96 -0.17 -6.50
N LEU A 41 -7.57 -1.45 -6.62
CA LEU A 41 -6.20 -1.82 -6.99
C LEU A 41 -5.88 -1.50 -8.46
N TYR A 42 -6.89 -1.55 -9.34
CA TYR A 42 -6.74 -1.36 -10.78
C TYR A 42 -7.35 -0.05 -11.30
N ASP A 43 -7.83 0.83 -10.42
CA ASP A 43 -8.27 2.16 -10.81
C ASP A 43 -7.08 3.10 -11.14
N THR A 44 -7.39 4.25 -11.73
CA THR A 44 -6.48 5.32 -12.12
C THR A 44 -5.87 6.12 -10.95
N GLY A 45 -6.29 5.83 -9.72
CA GLY A 45 -5.79 6.44 -8.49
C GLY A 45 -4.47 5.84 -7.98
N ILE A 46 -4.09 6.24 -6.77
CA ILE A 46 -2.99 5.62 -6.01
C ILE A 46 -3.60 4.78 -4.91
N THR A 47 -3.18 3.52 -4.80
CA THR A 47 -3.64 2.63 -3.73
C THR A 47 -2.49 2.30 -2.79
N VAL A 48 -2.69 2.62 -1.50
CA VAL A 48 -1.77 2.30 -0.40
C VAL A 48 -2.39 1.16 0.39
N VAL A 49 -1.69 0.02 0.44
CA VAL A 49 -2.14 -1.17 1.15
C VAL A 49 -1.26 -1.40 2.37
N GLU A 50 -1.90 -1.42 3.52
CA GLU A 50 -1.35 -1.81 4.81
C GLU A 50 -1.59 -3.33 5.03
N TRP A 51 -0.58 -4.08 5.49
CA TRP A 51 -0.56 -5.56 5.57
C TRP A 51 -0.88 -6.30 4.24
N PRO A 52 -0.16 -5.97 3.14
CA PRO A 52 -0.45 -6.49 1.81
C PRO A 52 -0.38 -8.03 1.70
N GLU A 53 0.34 -8.71 2.60
CA GLU A 53 0.40 -10.17 2.68
C GLU A 53 -0.97 -10.83 2.85
N ARG A 54 -1.96 -10.13 3.41
CA ARG A 54 -3.34 -10.63 3.56
C ARG A 54 -4.10 -10.68 2.25
N ILE A 55 -3.68 -9.89 1.28
CA ILE A 55 -4.32 -9.80 -0.05
C ILE A 55 -3.35 -10.19 -1.18
N ALA A 56 -2.32 -10.99 -0.88
CA ALA A 56 -1.21 -11.25 -1.81
C ALA A 56 -1.65 -11.74 -3.21
N ARG A 57 -2.77 -12.47 -3.32
CA ARG A 57 -3.30 -12.95 -4.62
C ARG A 57 -4.02 -11.88 -5.45
N TRP A 58 -4.38 -10.75 -4.85
CA TRP A 58 -5.05 -9.64 -5.54
C TRP A 58 -4.09 -8.51 -5.89
N LEU A 59 -2.92 -8.46 -5.26
CA LEU A 59 -1.91 -7.46 -5.57
C LEU A 59 -1.57 -7.49 -7.08
N PRO A 60 -1.39 -6.32 -7.70
CA PRO A 60 -0.93 -6.27 -9.09
C PRO A 60 0.46 -6.90 -9.20
N GLU A 61 0.83 -7.34 -10.41
CA GLU A 61 2.18 -7.86 -10.69
C GLU A 61 3.27 -6.81 -10.44
N GLU A 62 2.90 -5.53 -10.53
CA GLU A 62 3.81 -4.40 -10.38
C GLU A 62 3.34 -3.46 -9.28
N TYR A 63 4.18 -3.24 -8.27
CA TYR A 63 3.90 -2.30 -7.18
C TYR A 63 5.20 -1.80 -6.53
N LEU A 64 5.07 -0.77 -5.70
CA LEU A 64 6.12 -0.31 -4.81
C LEU A 64 5.91 -0.89 -3.41
N GLU A 65 6.88 -1.65 -2.94
CA GLU A 65 6.94 -2.14 -1.56
C GLU A 65 7.61 -1.08 -0.68
N VAL A 66 6.94 -0.72 0.43
CA VAL A 66 7.51 0.14 1.46
C VAL A 66 7.55 -0.63 2.77
N GLN A 67 8.76 -0.91 3.26
CA GLN A 67 8.99 -1.54 4.55
C GLN A 67 9.47 -0.50 5.57
N ILE A 68 8.81 -0.45 6.72
CA ILE A 68 9.14 0.49 7.80
C ILE A 68 9.55 -0.32 9.03
N THR A 69 10.78 -0.14 9.50
CA THR A 69 11.30 -0.81 10.71
C THR A 69 11.77 0.21 11.75
N ARG A 70 11.75 -0.16 13.03
CA ARG A 70 12.25 0.72 14.11
C ARG A 70 13.77 0.77 14.09
N ALA A 71 14.34 1.97 14.26
CA ALA A 71 15.79 2.18 14.34
C ALA A 71 16.31 1.87 15.75
N GLY A 72 16.24 0.60 16.16
CA GLY A 72 16.67 0.13 17.47
C GLY A 72 15.75 0.56 18.63
N ASP A 73 16.04 0.02 19.82
CA ASP A 73 15.15 0.12 20.99
C ASP A 73 15.21 1.47 21.72
N LEU A 74 16.26 2.27 21.48
CA LEU A 74 16.54 3.51 22.22
C LEU A 74 16.33 4.79 21.39
N THR A 75 16.00 4.68 20.11
CA THR A 75 15.76 5.85 19.26
C THR A 75 14.35 5.83 18.68
N GLU A 76 13.72 7.01 18.60
CA GLU A 76 12.41 7.18 17.97
C GLU A 76 12.46 7.03 16.43
N GLY A 77 13.65 6.79 15.85
CA GLY A 77 13.86 6.72 14.40
C GLY A 77 13.16 5.54 13.72
N ARG A 78 12.98 5.65 12.41
CA ARG A 78 12.50 4.57 11.53
C ARG A 78 13.45 4.41 10.35
N HIS A 79 13.68 3.16 9.95
CA HIS A 79 14.32 2.85 8.69
C HIS A 79 13.25 2.51 7.67
N LEU A 80 13.25 3.24 6.56
CA LEU A 80 12.36 2.98 5.43
C LEU A 80 13.17 2.31 4.33
N ILE A 81 12.66 1.21 3.81
CA ILE A 81 13.18 0.56 2.62
C ILE A 81 12.09 0.57 1.56
N ILE A 82 12.38 1.15 0.41
CA ILE A 82 11.48 1.23 -0.73
C ILE A 82 12.05 0.38 -1.85
N ARG A 83 11.25 -0.55 -2.38
CA ARG A 83 11.64 -1.45 -3.48
C ARG A 83 10.55 -1.49 -4.55
N GLU A 84 10.94 -1.55 -5.80
CA GLU A 84 10.03 -1.95 -6.87
C GLU A 84 9.83 -3.46 -6.88
N GLN A 85 8.63 -3.88 -7.25
CA GLN A 85 8.27 -5.25 -7.58
C GLN A 85 7.72 -5.28 -9.01
N GLY A 86 8.02 -6.33 -9.76
CA GLY A 86 7.56 -6.48 -11.14
C GLY A 86 8.61 -6.15 -12.21
N SER A 87 8.17 -5.62 -13.35
CA SER A 87 8.99 -5.51 -14.58
C SER A 87 9.97 -4.33 -14.56
N GLY A 88 9.76 -3.38 -13.65
CA GLY A 88 10.64 -2.24 -13.43
C GLY A 88 10.03 -0.89 -13.77
N ILE A 89 8.70 -0.80 -13.89
CA ILE A 89 8.02 0.46 -14.24
C ILE A 89 8.24 1.56 -13.20
N TYR A 90 8.50 1.20 -11.94
CA TYR A 90 8.69 2.13 -10.83
C TYR A 90 10.15 2.53 -10.60
N ARG A 91 11.10 2.01 -11.38
CA ARG A 91 12.54 2.21 -11.16
C ARG A 91 12.91 3.68 -11.07
N ARG A 92 12.42 4.49 -12.01
CA ARG A 92 12.67 5.93 -12.05
C ARG A 92 12.18 6.61 -10.76
N LEU A 93 11.00 6.25 -10.28
CA LEU A 93 10.44 6.80 -9.05
C LEU A 93 11.29 6.42 -7.84
N VAL A 94 11.78 5.18 -7.75
CA VAL A 94 12.70 4.76 -6.69
C VAL A 94 14.03 5.53 -6.72
N GLU A 95 14.55 5.83 -7.92
CA GLU A 95 15.78 6.62 -8.08
C GLU A 95 15.60 8.09 -7.65
N GLU A 96 14.48 8.70 -8.04
CA GLU A 96 14.13 10.07 -7.63
C GLU A 96 14.01 10.18 -6.11
N LEU A 97 13.37 9.21 -5.44
CA LEU A 97 13.21 9.18 -3.98
C LEU A 97 14.53 9.05 -3.21
N LYS A 98 15.59 8.49 -3.82
CA LYS A 98 16.93 8.38 -3.19
C LYS A 98 17.73 9.68 -3.24
N THR A 99 17.36 10.58 -4.14
CA THR A 99 18.11 11.82 -4.40
C THR A 99 17.50 13.03 -3.67
N SER A 100 16.32 12.86 -3.06
CA SER A 100 15.61 13.88 -2.27
C SER A 100 15.93 13.81 -0.78
#